data_AF-A0A9P0QSP8-F1
#
_entry.id   AF-A0A9P0QSP8-F1
#
_cell.length_a   1.000
_cell.length_b   1.000
_cell.length_c   1.000
_cell.angle_alpha   90.00
_cell.angle_beta   90.00
_cell.angle_gamma   90.00
#
_symmetry.space_group_name_H-M   'P 1'
#
loop_
_entity.id
_entity.type
_entity.pdbx_description
1 polymer ?
#
loop_
_entity_poly.entity_id
_entity_poly.type
_entity_poly.pdbx_seq_one_letter_code
_entity_poly.pdbx_strand_id
1 'polypeptide(L)'
;MTTELDLLSSFNTGDSSSKVTTSSAYKQRLSKDISRTEEFIRQADAAILKLEKGEDLQQQKESDILNTKKRVIAQYEAFSRLAYFPDKNDVIGTATAYSVTQSLVREQKEILSSWRSETRANKVESGYLQMILDDYQQLSGLIDSEIERKQERLEALDSKIGNLEKLRSSLSEDSDTLERRAAEKRSQSVDKLKLEARGADRKVSSYLKYIMIESSKNHGTDIDAGSQFIRQLVEGRTSQSDESAANSEVDGGWVESPPDGLNELIKILVLNDVVIQHELGDTVFYKLRDYGTIN
;
A
#
# COMPACT_ATOMS: atom_id res chain seq x y z
N MET A 1 -18.58 55.44 12.79
CA MET A 1 -19.89 55.65 13.44
C MET A 1 -19.63 56.22 14.83
N THR A 2 -19.54 57.54 14.92
CA THR A 2 -19.05 58.30 16.10
C THR A 2 -20.01 59.44 16.41
N THR A 3 -21.26 59.14 16.76
CA THR A 3 -22.28 60.19 16.95
C THR A 3 -23.15 60.06 18.21
N GLU A 4 -22.90 59.11 19.12
CA GLU A 4 -23.75 58.93 20.31
C GLU A 4 -23.09 59.31 21.65
N LEU A 5 -21.82 59.73 21.66
CA LEU A 5 -21.09 60.04 22.90
C LEU A 5 -21.11 61.52 23.32
N ASP A 6 -21.62 62.43 22.48
CA ASP A 6 -21.59 63.88 22.74
C ASP A 6 -22.83 64.45 23.44
N LEU A 7 -23.88 63.64 23.66
CA LEU A 7 -25.13 64.11 24.29
C LEU A 7 -25.13 64.08 25.83
N LEU A 8 -24.07 63.56 26.47
CA LEU A 8 -23.98 63.45 27.94
C LEU A 8 -23.09 64.53 28.59
N SER A 9 -22.45 65.40 27.82
CA SER A 9 -21.52 66.41 28.34
C SER A 9 -22.16 67.75 28.71
N SER A 10 -23.42 68.00 28.33
CA SER A 10 -24.06 69.32 28.44
C SER A 10 -24.87 69.58 29.72
N PHE A 11 -24.91 68.64 30.67
CA PHE A 11 -25.82 68.72 31.83
C PHE A 11 -25.22 69.26 33.14
N ASN A 12 -23.98 69.74 33.18
CA ASN A 12 -23.34 70.01 34.47
C ASN A 12 -22.48 71.28 34.54
N THR A 13 -23.11 72.45 34.56
CA THR A 13 -22.49 73.71 35.05
C THR A 13 -23.43 74.56 35.93
N GLY A 14 -24.51 73.97 36.44
CA GLY A 14 -25.42 74.62 37.39
C GLY A 14 -25.26 74.12 38.83
N ASP A 15 -24.68 74.98 39.68
CA ASP A 15 -24.77 75.03 41.14
C ASP A 15 -24.22 73.83 41.96
N SER A 16 -22.92 73.86 42.22
CA SER A 16 -22.22 72.91 43.10
C SER A 16 -22.49 73.15 44.59
N SER A 17 -22.98 74.33 44.99
CA SER A 17 -23.18 74.66 46.40
C SER A 17 -24.51 74.11 46.94
N SER A 18 -25.58 74.14 46.14
CA SER A 18 -26.88 73.54 46.49
C SER A 18 -26.87 72.00 46.40
N LYS A 19 -26.05 71.40 45.52
CA LYS A 19 -25.86 69.94 45.45
C LYS A 19 -25.15 69.36 46.68
N VAL A 20 -24.20 70.10 47.25
CA VAL A 20 -23.47 69.66 48.45
C VAL A 20 -24.34 69.74 49.71
N THR A 21 -25.17 70.78 49.85
CA THR A 21 -26.09 70.94 50.98
C THR A 21 -27.24 69.93 50.97
N THR A 22 -27.81 69.64 49.79
CA THR A 22 -28.85 68.60 49.61
C THR A 22 -28.30 67.19 49.82
N SER A 23 -27.09 66.89 49.35
CA SER A 23 -26.40 65.62 49.61
C SER A 23 -26.09 65.44 51.11
N SER A 24 -25.67 66.50 51.80
CA SER A 24 -25.43 66.45 53.26
C SER A 24 -26.72 66.18 54.03
N ALA A 25 -27.80 66.87 53.68
CA ALA A 25 -29.12 66.66 54.30
C ALA A 25 -29.67 65.25 54.05
N TYR A 26 -29.48 64.69 52.85
CA TYR A 26 -29.84 63.30 52.54
C TYR A 26 -29.05 62.30 53.39
N LYS A 27 -27.72 62.47 53.52
CA LYS A 27 -26.87 61.62 54.36
C LYS A 27 -27.30 61.65 55.83
N GLN A 28 -27.63 62.82 56.35
CA GLN A 28 -28.13 62.96 57.73
C GLN A 28 -29.48 62.28 57.94
N ARG A 29 -30.41 62.39 56.98
CA ARG A 29 -31.71 61.69 57.03
C ARG A 29 -31.51 60.18 57.00
N LEU A 30 -30.72 59.68 56.04
CA LEU A 30 -30.42 58.25 55.92
C LEU A 30 -29.75 57.71 57.18
N SER A 31 -28.80 58.44 57.77
CA SER A 31 -28.16 58.04 59.03
C SER A 31 -29.16 57.93 60.17
N LYS A 32 -30.12 58.86 60.25
CA LYS A 32 -31.17 58.83 61.27
C LYS A 32 -32.12 57.66 61.07
N ASP A 33 -32.49 57.38 59.83
CA ASP A 33 -33.36 56.25 59.47
C ASP A 33 -32.67 54.92 59.79
N ILE A 34 -31.39 54.77 59.43
CA ILE A 34 -30.57 53.61 59.79
C ILE A 34 -30.57 53.40 61.31
N SER A 35 -30.19 54.42 62.09
CA SER A 35 -30.17 54.30 63.56
C SER A 35 -31.53 53.95 64.16
N ARG A 36 -32.62 54.48 63.58
CA ARG A 36 -33.98 54.15 64.00
C ARG A 36 -34.35 52.70 63.70
N THR A 37 -34.03 52.22 62.50
CA THR A 37 -34.25 50.81 62.12
C THR A 37 -33.40 49.85 62.96
N GLU A 38 -32.15 50.19 63.27
CA GLU A 38 -31.29 49.41 64.16
C GLU A 38 -31.87 49.32 65.58
N GLU A 39 -32.45 50.41 66.09
CA GLU A 39 -33.12 50.41 67.39
C GLU A 39 -34.36 49.52 67.38
N PHE A 40 -35.18 49.55 66.32
CA PHE A 40 -36.32 48.65 66.17
C PHE A 40 -35.88 47.18 66.10
N ILE A 41 -34.78 46.87 65.38
CA ILE A 41 -34.22 45.52 65.33
C ILE A 41 -33.78 45.09 66.75
N ARG A 42 -33.04 45.94 67.47
CA ARG A 42 -32.62 45.62 68.85
C ARG A 42 -33.81 45.39 69.80
N GLN A 43 -34.86 46.19 69.68
CA GLN A 43 -36.08 46.01 70.48
C GLN A 43 -36.81 44.71 70.12
N ALA A 44 -36.88 44.38 68.82
CA ALA A 44 -37.45 43.13 68.34
C ALA A 44 -36.65 41.93 68.84
N ASP A 45 -35.33 41.94 68.74
CA ASP A 45 -34.45 40.87 69.24
C ASP A 45 -34.61 40.68 70.75
N ALA A 46 -34.67 41.78 71.51
CA ALA A 46 -34.92 41.72 72.94
C ALA A 46 -36.31 41.17 73.30
N ALA A 47 -37.32 41.44 72.48
CA ALA A 47 -38.66 40.88 72.65
C ALA A 47 -38.71 39.39 72.30
N ILE A 48 -38.07 38.98 71.19
CA ILE A 48 -37.93 37.58 70.78
C ILE A 48 -37.28 36.77 71.91
N LEU A 49 -36.14 37.23 72.44
CA LEU A 49 -35.45 36.56 73.55
C LEU A 49 -36.29 36.44 74.83
N LYS A 50 -37.21 37.38 75.09
CA LYS A 50 -38.12 37.31 76.24
C LYS A 50 -39.25 36.31 76.00
N LEU A 51 -39.76 36.24 74.77
CA LEU A 51 -40.82 35.32 74.38
C LEU A 51 -40.30 33.89 74.30
N GLU A 52 -39.12 33.64 73.73
CA GLU A 52 -38.50 32.31 73.67
C GLU A 52 -38.29 31.71 75.07
N LYS A 53 -37.76 32.50 76.02
CA LYS A 53 -37.61 32.08 77.43
C LYS A 53 -38.96 31.76 78.10
N GLY A 54 -40.04 32.41 77.67
CA GLY A 54 -41.40 32.14 78.15
C GLY A 54 -42.04 30.93 77.47
N GLU A 55 -41.76 30.70 76.20
CA GLU A 55 -42.22 29.55 75.42
C GLU A 55 -41.54 28.25 75.85
N ASP A 56 -40.25 28.27 76.19
CA ASP A 56 -39.52 27.10 76.72
C ASP A 56 -40.19 26.53 77.99
N LEU A 57 -40.81 27.40 78.79
CA LEU A 57 -41.57 27.03 79.99
C LEU A 57 -42.99 26.48 79.68
N GLN A 58 -43.53 26.76 78.49
CA GLN A 58 -44.86 26.33 78.04
C GLN A 58 -44.80 25.07 77.15
N GLN A 59 -43.78 24.95 76.30
CA GLN A 59 -43.57 23.82 75.40
C GLN A 59 -43.32 22.51 76.17
N GLN A 60 -42.78 22.57 77.39
CA GLN A 60 -42.65 21.40 78.29
C GLN A 60 -44.00 20.79 78.73
N LYS A 61 -45.13 21.49 78.52
CA LYS A 61 -46.47 21.06 78.95
C LYS A 61 -47.41 20.65 77.82
N GLU A 62 -47.04 20.86 76.55
CA GLU A 62 -47.92 20.65 75.39
C GLU A 62 -47.38 19.58 74.43
N SER A 63 -48.29 18.82 73.79
CA SER A 63 -47.93 17.76 72.83
C SER A 63 -47.38 18.33 71.50
N ASP A 64 -46.34 17.72 70.94
CA ASP A 64 -45.63 18.14 69.72
C ASP A 64 -46.53 18.40 68.50
N ILE A 65 -47.58 17.60 68.32
CA ILE A 65 -48.53 17.73 67.20
C ILE A 65 -49.33 19.04 67.29
N LEU A 66 -49.70 19.45 68.51
CA LEU A 66 -50.46 20.68 68.74
C LEU A 66 -49.58 21.92 68.51
N ASN A 67 -48.32 21.87 68.96
CA ASN A 67 -47.32 22.92 68.72
C ASN A 67 -47.07 23.15 67.23
N THR A 68 -46.95 22.07 66.45
CA THR A 68 -46.74 22.16 65.00
C THR A 68 -47.93 22.84 64.31
N LYS A 69 -49.17 22.49 64.67
CA LYS A 69 -50.37 23.13 64.11
C LYS A 69 -50.45 24.62 64.44
N LYS A 70 -50.14 25.00 65.69
CA LYS A 70 -50.08 26.41 66.12
C LYS A 70 -49.06 27.18 65.30
N ARG A 71 -47.85 26.62 65.09
CA ARG A 71 -46.80 27.25 64.30
C ARG A 71 -47.22 27.47 62.85
N VAL A 72 -47.88 26.49 62.23
CA VAL A 72 -48.38 26.61 60.84
C VAL A 72 -49.43 27.72 60.72
N ILE A 73 -50.38 27.80 61.67
CA ILE A 73 -51.41 28.86 61.69
C ILE A 73 -50.76 30.24 61.90
N ALA A 74 -49.84 30.34 62.87
CA ALA A 74 -49.12 31.59 63.15
C ALA A 74 -48.28 32.04 61.96
N GLN A 75 -47.64 31.12 61.25
CA GLN A 75 -46.85 31.42 60.06
C GLN A 75 -47.73 31.89 58.89
N TYR A 76 -48.90 31.28 58.69
CA TYR A 76 -49.87 31.74 57.70
C TYR A 76 -50.36 33.17 58.02
N GLU A 77 -50.69 33.45 59.29
CA GLU A 77 -51.09 34.80 59.70
C GLU A 77 -49.93 35.80 59.55
N ALA A 78 -48.70 35.42 59.90
CA ALA A 78 -47.52 36.28 59.76
C ALA A 78 -47.26 36.65 58.30
N PHE A 79 -47.39 35.71 57.36
CA PHE A 79 -47.24 36.02 55.92
C PHE A 79 -48.38 36.88 55.35
N SER A 80 -49.53 36.92 56.02
CA SER A 80 -50.66 37.76 55.59
C SER A 80 -50.48 39.25 55.92
N ARG A 81 -49.50 39.60 56.75
CA ARG A 81 -49.26 40.98 57.21
C ARG A 81 -47.80 41.40 56.97
N LEU A 82 -47.60 42.65 56.57
CA LEU A 82 -46.27 43.23 56.48
C LEU A 82 -45.80 43.62 57.89
N ALA A 83 -44.61 43.14 58.27
CA ALA A 83 -44.04 43.37 59.59
C ALA A 83 -43.50 44.79 59.78
N TYR A 84 -43.19 45.49 58.69
CA TYR A 84 -42.61 46.83 58.73
C TYR A 84 -43.26 47.73 57.67
N PHE A 85 -43.63 48.94 58.09
CA PHE A 85 -44.11 50.00 57.22
C PHE A 85 -43.15 51.18 57.34
N PRO A 86 -42.47 51.57 56.25
CA PRO A 86 -41.59 52.73 56.27
C PRO A 86 -42.41 54.02 56.44
N ASP A 87 -41.83 54.99 57.14
CA ASP A 87 -42.41 56.32 57.24
C ASP A 87 -42.35 57.03 55.87
N LYS A 88 -43.26 57.97 55.60
CA LYS A 88 -43.30 58.72 54.32
C LYS A 88 -42.01 59.48 54.00
N ASN A 89 -41.18 59.76 55.01
CA ASN A 89 -39.93 60.49 54.89
C ASN A 89 -38.70 59.56 54.90
N ASP A 90 -38.92 58.25 54.97
CA ASP A 90 -37.86 57.25 55.02
C ASP A 90 -37.19 57.12 53.65
N VAL A 91 -35.86 57.21 53.65
CA VAL A 91 -35.04 57.10 52.43
C VAL A 91 -34.35 55.74 52.30
N ILE A 92 -34.51 54.82 53.26
CA ILE A 92 -33.79 53.55 53.29
C ILE A 92 -34.10 52.66 52.07
N GLY A 93 -35.36 52.65 51.61
CA GLY A 93 -35.75 51.87 50.42
C GLY A 93 -35.07 52.36 49.15
N THR A 94 -34.94 53.68 48.99
CA THR A 94 -34.22 54.28 47.85
C THR A 94 -32.72 54.00 47.92
N ALA A 95 -32.14 54.04 49.13
CA ALA A 95 -30.72 53.75 49.34
C ALA A 95 -30.40 52.27 49.05
N THR A 96 -31.27 51.34 49.48
CA THR A 96 -31.12 49.91 49.21
C THR A 96 -31.25 49.62 47.72
N ALA A 97 -32.28 50.17 47.06
CA ALA A 97 -32.44 50.00 45.61
C ALA A 97 -31.23 50.54 44.84
N TYR A 98 -30.69 51.69 45.25
CA TYR A 98 -29.47 52.24 44.66
C TYR A 98 -28.25 51.35 44.90
N SER A 99 -28.05 50.85 46.12
CA SER A 99 -26.92 49.97 46.45
C SER A 99 -26.94 48.68 45.63
N VAL A 100 -28.11 48.02 45.54
CA VAL A 100 -28.29 46.78 44.78
C VAL A 100 -28.12 47.00 43.28
N THR A 101 -28.71 48.07 42.73
CA THR A 101 -28.52 48.37 41.31
C THR A 101 -27.06 48.71 41.00
N GLN A 102 -26.37 49.42 41.88
CA GLN A 102 -24.96 49.74 41.71
C GLN A 102 -24.08 48.47 41.78
N SER A 103 -24.36 47.52 42.68
CA SER A 103 -23.61 46.26 42.73
C SER A 103 -23.83 45.43 41.47
N LEU A 104 -25.07 45.32 41.00
CA LEU A 104 -25.41 44.60 39.76
C LEU A 104 -24.72 45.21 38.54
N VAL A 105 -24.65 46.54 38.45
CA VAL A 105 -23.95 47.23 37.35
C VAL A 105 -22.44 46.97 37.41
N ARG A 106 -21.84 46.94 38.60
CA ARG A 106 -20.42 46.58 38.76
C ARG A 106 -20.15 45.15 38.32
N GLU A 107 -20.95 44.20 38.79
CA GLU A 107 -20.85 42.79 38.43
C GLU A 107 -21.02 42.58 36.91
N GLN A 108 -22.04 43.22 36.31
CA GLN A 108 -22.26 43.17 34.87
C GLN A 108 -21.07 43.72 34.09
N LYS A 109 -20.44 44.80 34.56
CA LYS A 109 -19.25 45.38 33.93
C LYS A 109 -18.06 44.42 33.98
N GLU A 110 -17.85 43.75 35.11
CA GLU A 110 -16.79 42.75 35.28
C GLU A 110 -17.01 41.55 34.36
N ILE A 111 -18.22 40.98 34.33
CA ILE A 111 -18.60 39.88 33.44
C ILE A 111 -18.40 40.27 31.97
N LEU A 112 -18.85 41.46 31.57
CA LEU A 112 -18.66 41.92 30.18
C LEU A 112 -17.20 42.10 29.81
N SER A 113 -16.36 42.52 30.77
CA SER A 113 -14.93 42.67 30.54
C SER A 113 -14.23 41.32 30.35
N SER A 114 -14.56 40.32 31.18
CA SER A 114 -14.02 38.96 31.07
C SER A 114 -14.48 38.29 29.77
N TRP A 115 -15.77 38.37 29.45
CA TRP A 115 -16.34 37.86 28.19
C TRP A 115 -15.66 38.47 26.97
N ARG A 116 -15.39 39.78 26.97
CA ARG A 116 -14.68 40.44 25.87
C ARG A 116 -13.24 39.97 25.74
N SER A 117 -12.53 39.76 26.85
CA SER A 117 -11.16 39.22 26.80
C SER A 117 -11.12 37.80 26.27
N GLU A 118 -12.04 36.94 26.73
CA GLU A 118 -12.14 35.54 26.30
C GLU A 118 -12.54 35.44 24.82
N THR A 119 -13.52 36.24 24.38
CA THR A 119 -13.92 36.30 22.97
C THR A 119 -12.76 36.73 22.07
N ARG A 120 -11.91 37.66 22.53
CA ARG A 120 -10.71 38.08 21.77
C ARG A 120 -9.68 36.95 21.70
N ALA A 121 -9.42 36.27 22.81
CA ALA A 121 -8.51 35.12 22.83
C ALA A 121 -9.00 34.01 21.89
N ASN A 122 -10.28 33.63 22.00
CA ASN A 122 -10.90 32.61 21.16
C ASN A 122 -10.90 33.00 19.68
N LYS A 123 -11.04 34.28 19.35
CA LYS A 123 -10.93 34.75 17.95
C LYS A 123 -9.52 34.59 17.40
N VAL A 124 -8.49 34.84 18.22
CA VAL A 124 -7.09 34.63 17.83
C VAL A 124 -6.82 33.14 17.63
N GLU A 125 -7.25 32.30 18.57
CA GLU A 125 -7.11 30.84 18.48
C GLU A 125 -7.85 30.27 17.28
N SER A 126 -9.09 30.70 17.03
CA SER A 126 -9.86 30.31 15.86
C SER A 126 -9.18 30.72 14.56
N GLY A 127 -8.55 31.90 14.50
CA GLY A 127 -7.76 32.32 13.34
C GLY A 127 -6.54 31.42 13.11
N TYR A 128 -5.84 31.04 14.18
CA TYR A 128 -4.72 30.11 14.11
C TYR A 128 -5.13 28.70 13.65
N LEU A 129 -6.24 28.18 14.18
CA LEU A 129 -6.78 26.88 13.79
C LEU A 129 -7.25 26.88 12.32
N GLN A 130 -7.82 28.00 11.85
CA GLN A 130 -8.18 28.15 10.43
C GLN A 130 -6.95 28.10 9.52
N MET A 131 -5.87 28.79 9.90
CA MET A 131 -4.61 28.75 9.16
C MET A 131 -4.06 27.32 9.07
N ILE A 132 -4.06 26.57 10.18
CA ILE A 132 -3.65 25.17 10.18
C ILE A 132 -4.54 24.32 9.26
N LEU A 133 -5.86 24.53 9.29
CA LEU A 133 -6.79 23.81 8.42
C LEU A 133 -6.45 24.06 6.94
N ASP A 134 -6.22 25.32 6.58
CA ASP A 134 -5.87 25.72 5.22
C ASP A 134 -4.55 25.07 4.77
N ASP A 135 -3.55 25.00 5.66
CA ASP A 135 -2.27 24.32 5.41
C ASP A 135 -2.46 22.81 5.18
N TYR A 136 -3.30 22.14 5.98
CA TYR A 136 -3.60 20.72 5.78
C TYR A 136 -4.35 20.46 4.48
N GLN A 137 -5.26 21.35 4.08
CA GLN A 137 -5.97 21.24 2.81
C GLN A 137 -5.00 21.38 1.62
N GLN A 138 -4.05 22.31 1.70
CA GLN A 138 -3.00 22.45 0.69
C GLN A 138 -2.13 21.19 0.61
N LEU A 139 -1.72 20.65 1.77
CA LEU A 139 -0.93 19.43 1.82
C LEU A 139 -1.68 18.23 1.22
N SER A 140 -2.97 18.10 1.52
CA SER A 140 -3.82 17.06 0.92
C SER A 140 -3.85 17.19 -0.60
N GLY A 141 -4.06 18.40 -1.13
CA GLY A 141 -4.04 18.62 -2.58
C GLY A 141 -2.70 18.29 -3.24
N LEU A 142 -1.58 18.57 -2.56
CA LEU A 142 -0.25 18.18 -3.03
C LEU A 142 -0.08 16.66 -3.04
N ILE A 143 -0.56 15.96 -1.99
CA ILE A 143 -0.52 14.50 -1.92
C ILE A 143 -1.35 13.89 -3.06
N ASP A 144 -2.56 14.40 -3.29
CA ASP A 144 -3.43 13.91 -4.36
C ASP A 144 -2.75 14.08 -5.74
N SER A 145 -2.15 15.25 -6.00
CA SER A 145 -1.40 15.48 -7.25
C SER A 145 -0.19 14.55 -7.43
N GLU A 146 0.51 14.21 -6.34
CA GLU A 146 1.66 13.31 -6.37
C GLU A 146 1.21 11.85 -6.54
N ILE A 147 0.03 11.48 -6.02
CA ILE A 147 -0.60 10.18 -6.26
C ILE A 147 -0.95 10.04 -7.75
N GLU A 148 -1.63 11.03 -8.33
CA GLU A 148 -1.98 11.03 -9.76
C GLU A 148 -0.74 10.89 -10.64
N ARG A 149 0.30 11.70 -10.38
CA ARG A 149 1.57 11.63 -11.12
C ARG A 149 2.24 10.26 -11.01
N LYS A 150 2.18 9.62 -9.84
CA LYS A 150 2.74 8.27 -9.66
C LYS A 150 1.90 7.21 -10.36
N GLN A 151 0.58 7.33 -10.39
CA GLN A 151 -0.30 6.45 -11.14
C GLN A 151 -0.01 6.54 -12.64
N GLU A 152 0.08 7.74 -13.22
CA GLU A 152 0.46 7.93 -14.62
C GLU A 152 1.83 7.29 -14.93
N ARG A 153 2.79 7.42 -14.01
CA ARG A 153 4.11 6.79 -14.17
C ARG A 153 4.03 5.26 -14.12
N LEU A 154 3.18 4.69 -13.27
CA LEU A 154 2.96 3.25 -13.20
C LEU A 154 2.33 2.73 -14.48
N GLU A 155 1.28 3.39 -14.99
CA GLU A 155 0.67 3.04 -16.27
C GLU A 155 1.67 3.11 -17.44
N ALA A 156 2.53 4.13 -17.44
CA ALA A 156 3.61 4.25 -18.42
C ALA A 156 4.66 3.13 -18.30
N LEU A 157 4.91 2.60 -17.10
CA LEU A 157 5.80 1.46 -16.90
C LEU A 157 5.13 0.14 -17.29
N ASP A 158 3.86 -0.05 -16.94
CA ASP A 158 3.09 -1.25 -17.31
C ASP A 158 2.97 -1.39 -18.83
N SER A 159 2.72 -0.28 -19.54
CA SER A 159 2.73 -0.28 -21.01
C SER A 159 4.11 -0.66 -21.59
N LYS A 160 5.21 -0.21 -20.97
CA LYS A 160 6.57 -0.61 -21.38
C LYS A 160 6.82 -2.09 -21.12
N ILE A 161 6.38 -2.62 -19.97
CA ILE A 161 6.47 -4.06 -19.66
C ILE A 161 5.71 -4.87 -20.72
N GLY A 162 4.46 -4.50 -21.03
CA GLY A 162 3.69 -5.18 -22.07
C GLY A 162 4.35 -5.13 -23.46
N ASN A 163 5.04 -4.04 -23.80
CA ASN A 163 5.82 -3.95 -25.05
C ASN A 163 7.06 -4.86 -25.03
N LEU A 164 7.76 -4.96 -23.90
CA LEU A 164 8.89 -5.87 -23.73
C LEU A 164 8.46 -7.33 -23.78
N GLU A 165 7.30 -7.67 -23.22
CA GLU A 165 6.72 -9.02 -23.30
C GLU A 165 6.40 -9.40 -24.75
N LYS A 166 5.79 -8.49 -25.53
CA LYS A 166 5.57 -8.69 -26.98
C LYS A 166 6.86 -8.88 -27.75
N LEU A 167 7.89 -8.09 -27.43
CA LEU A 167 9.20 -8.22 -28.08
C LEU A 167 9.87 -9.55 -27.70
N ARG A 168 9.70 -10.00 -26.45
CA ARG A 168 10.20 -11.29 -25.99
C ARG A 168 9.50 -12.44 -26.70
N SER A 169 8.18 -12.38 -26.89
CA SER A 169 7.45 -13.42 -27.62
C SER A 169 7.87 -13.47 -29.09
N SER A 170 8.00 -12.31 -29.77
CA SER A 170 8.46 -12.29 -31.16
C SER A 170 9.89 -12.81 -31.30
N LEU A 171 10.78 -12.49 -30.35
CA LEU A 171 12.15 -12.99 -30.37
C LEU A 171 12.21 -14.51 -30.12
N SER A 172 11.33 -15.05 -29.27
CA SER A 172 11.21 -16.49 -29.07
C SER A 172 10.74 -17.18 -30.34
N GLU A 173 9.72 -16.65 -31.02
CA GLU A 173 9.24 -17.18 -32.30
C GLU A 173 10.35 -17.13 -33.36
N ASP A 174 11.05 -16.01 -33.50
CA ASP A 174 12.17 -15.87 -34.41
C ASP A 174 13.29 -16.90 -34.10
N SER A 175 13.63 -17.09 -32.83
CA SER A 175 14.59 -18.10 -32.40
C SER A 175 14.15 -19.51 -32.80
N ASP A 176 12.89 -19.88 -32.54
CA ASP A 176 12.33 -21.18 -32.92
C ASP A 176 12.36 -21.39 -34.44
N THR A 177 12.07 -20.36 -35.23
CA THR A 177 12.17 -20.46 -36.70
C THR A 177 13.61 -20.62 -37.19
N LEU A 178 14.57 -19.94 -36.56
CA LEU A 178 15.99 -20.07 -36.88
C LEU A 178 16.51 -21.45 -36.53
N GLU A 179 16.13 -22.00 -35.37
CA GLU A 179 16.48 -23.37 -34.98
C GLU A 179 15.92 -24.39 -35.96
N ARG A 180 14.64 -24.25 -36.36
CA ARG A 180 14.04 -25.13 -37.39
C ARG A 180 14.76 -25.04 -38.73
N ARG A 181 15.06 -23.82 -39.20
CA ARG A 181 15.82 -23.63 -40.45
C ARG A 181 17.24 -24.20 -40.38
N ALA A 182 17.91 -24.07 -39.23
CA ALA A 182 19.22 -24.64 -39.02
C ALA A 182 19.17 -26.18 -39.01
N ALA A 183 18.18 -26.77 -38.34
CA ALA A 183 17.94 -28.21 -38.35
C ALA A 183 17.62 -28.73 -39.76
N GLU A 184 16.78 -28.03 -40.52
CA GLU A 184 16.45 -28.38 -41.90
C GLU A 184 17.68 -28.30 -42.82
N LYS A 185 18.48 -27.22 -42.75
CA LYS A 185 19.74 -27.11 -43.50
C LYS A 185 20.73 -28.20 -43.13
N ARG A 186 20.83 -28.56 -41.85
CA ARG A 186 21.65 -29.70 -41.39
C ARG A 186 21.15 -30.99 -42.02
N SER A 187 19.85 -31.29 -41.96
CA SER A 187 19.27 -32.48 -42.61
C SER A 187 19.58 -32.52 -44.10
N GLN A 188 19.34 -31.43 -44.83
CA GLN A 188 19.64 -31.34 -46.26
C GLN A 188 21.13 -31.55 -46.57
N SER A 189 22.02 -31.01 -45.74
CA SER A 189 23.47 -31.22 -45.89
C SER A 189 23.87 -32.67 -45.62
N VAL A 190 23.25 -33.33 -44.63
CA VAL A 190 23.46 -34.75 -44.33
C VAL A 190 22.94 -35.60 -45.50
N ASP A 191 21.75 -35.31 -46.02
CA ASP A 191 21.19 -36.03 -47.17
C ASP A 191 22.05 -35.89 -48.42
N LYS A 192 22.61 -34.68 -48.65
CA LYS A 192 23.57 -34.45 -49.74
C LYS A 192 24.85 -35.26 -49.55
N LEU A 193 25.43 -35.27 -48.35
CA LEU A 193 26.61 -36.08 -48.03
C LEU A 193 26.32 -37.58 -48.20
N LYS A 194 25.14 -38.06 -47.78
CA LYS A 194 24.71 -39.45 -48.00
C LYS A 194 24.60 -39.78 -49.48
N LEU A 195 24.08 -38.86 -50.30
CA LEU A 195 24.01 -39.04 -51.76
C LEU A 195 25.40 -39.09 -52.41
N GLU A 196 26.31 -38.21 -51.98
CA GLU A 196 27.71 -38.20 -52.45
C GLU A 196 28.45 -39.48 -52.04
N ALA A 197 28.26 -39.96 -50.80
CA ALA A 197 28.80 -41.23 -50.33
C ALA A 197 28.32 -42.41 -51.18
N ARG A 198 27.00 -42.53 -51.42
CA ARG A 198 26.44 -43.55 -52.33
C ARG A 198 26.99 -43.44 -53.74
N GLY A 199 27.26 -42.23 -54.22
CA GLY A 199 27.91 -41.99 -55.51
C GLY A 199 29.36 -42.48 -55.56
N ALA A 200 30.12 -42.26 -54.48
CA ALA A 200 31.46 -42.80 -54.32
C ALA A 200 31.45 -44.33 -54.25
N ASP A 201 30.53 -44.94 -53.50
CA ASP A 201 30.39 -46.39 -53.39
C ASP A 201 30.10 -47.04 -54.74
N ARG A 202 29.25 -46.42 -55.57
CA ARG A 202 29.02 -46.88 -56.95
C ARG A 202 30.29 -46.84 -57.81
N LYS A 203 31.13 -45.82 -57.66
CA LYS A 203 32.41 -45.72 -58.37
C LYS A 203 33.40 -46.78 -57.89
N VAL A 204 33.51 -46.99 -56.58
CA VAL A 204 34.34 -48.06 -55.97
C VAL A 204 33.86 -49.42 -56.46
N SER A 205 32.55 -49.69 -56.41
CA SER A 205 31.96 -50.93 -56.93
C SER A 205 32.27 -51.14 -58.42
N SER A 206 32.17 -50.09 -59.24
CA SER A 206 32.49 -50.16 -60.67
C SER A 206 33.97 -50.44 -60.93
N TYR A 207 34.87 -49.83 -60.14
CA TYR A 207 36.30 -50.07 -60.23
C TYR A 207 36.69 -51.48 -59.79
N LEU A 208 36.10 -51.98 -58.69
CA LEU A 208 36.29 -53.35 -58.23
C LEU A 208 35.77 -54.37 -59.26
N LYS A 209 34.62 -54.10 -59.88
CA LYS A 209 34.10 -54.92 -60.98
C LYS A 209 35.02 -54.90 -62.20
N TYR A 210 35.64 -53.76 -62.51
CA TYR A 210 36.64 -53.67 -63.58
C TYR A 210 37.86 -54.55 -63.27
N ILE A 211 38.44 -54.44 -62.07
CA ILE A 211 39.55 -55.30 -61.61
C ILE A 211 39.15 -56.78 -61.70
N MET A 212 37.93 -57.13 -61.29
CA MET A 212 37.42 -58.50 -61.38
C MET A 212 37.33 -58.99 -62.83
N ILE A 213 36.81 -58.18 -63.75
CA ILE A 213 36.73 -58.54 -65.18
C ILE A 213 38.13 -58.71 -65.77
N GLU A 214 39.08 -57.86 -65.40
CA GLU A 214 40.49 -57.95 -65.83
C GLU A 214 41.18 -59.20 -65.27
N SER A 215 40.93 -59.54 -64.00
CA SER A 215 41.41 -60.77 -63.38
C SER A 215 40.79 -62.02 -64.03
N SER A 216 39.49 -61.99 -64.32
CA SER A 216 38.75 -63.09 -64.98
C SER A 216 39.26 -63.39 -66.39
N LYS A 217 39.57 -62.36 -67.18
CA LYS A 217 40.19 -62.52 -68.51
C LYS A 217 41.55 -63.23 -68.46
N ASN A 218 42.30 -63.05 -67.38
CA ASN A 218 43.64 -63.60 -67.23
C ASN A 218 43.66 -64.96 -66.50
N HIS A 219 42.64 -65.28 -65.68
CA HIS A 219 42.68 -66.43 -64.75
C HIS A 219 41.41 -67.29 -64.71
N GLY A 220 40.38 -66.99 -65.52
CA GLY A 220 39.19 -67.85 -65.64
C GLY A 220 38.27 -67.87 -64.42
N THR A 221 38.15 -66.74 -63.70
CA THR A 221 37.31 -66.64 -62.50
C THR A 221 35.82 -66.49 -62.82
N ASP A 222 34.96 -67.06 -61.97
CA ASP A 222 33.50 -66.97 -62.07
C ASP A 222 33.02 -65.54 -61.77
N ILE A 223 32.49 -64.90 -62.81
CA ILE A 223 32.07 -63.48 -62.82
C ILE A 223 30.85 -63.26 -61.94
N ASP A 224 29.95 -64.24 -61.79
CA ASP A 224 28.71 -64.08 -61.04
C ASP A 224 28.96 -64.19 -59.53
N ALA A 225 29.77 -65.17 -59.11
CA ALA A 225 30.21 -65.31 -57.72
C ALA A 225 31.05 -64.09 -57.25
N GLY A 226 31.98 -63.61 -58.10
CA GLY A 226 32.79 -62.43 -57.81
C GLY A 226 31.96 -61.13 -57.72
N SER A 227 30.94 -61.00 -58.57
CA SER A 227 30.03 -59.83 -58.55
C SER A 227 29.17 -59.79 -57.29
N GLN A 228 28.73 -60.95 -56.78
CA GLN A 228 27.99 -61.03 -55.52
C GLN A 228 28.87 -60.71 -54.32
N PHE A 229 30.11 -61.19 -54.30
CA PHE A 229 31.08 -60.87 -53.24
C PHE A 229 31.44 -59.38 -53.19
N ILE A 230 31.73 -58.75 -54.33
CA ILE A 230 31.98 -57.30 -54.41
C ILE A 230 30.75 -56.50 -53.97
N ARG A 231 29.55 -56.97 -54.33
CA ARG A 231 28.30 -56.34 -53.92
C ARG A 231 28.13 -56.40 -52.40
N GLN A 232 28.39 -57.55 -51.77
CA GLN A 232 28.35 -57.71 -50.32
C GLN A 232 29.40 -56.85 -49.60
N LEU A 233 30.62 -56.77 -50.13
CA LEU A 233 31.68 -55.89 -49.58
C LEU A 233 31.30 -54.40 -49.61
N VAL A 234 30.67 -53.94 -50.69
CA VAL A 234 30.22 -52.54 -50.83
C VAL A 234 28.96 -52.27 -50.01
N GLU A 235 27.99 -53.20 -49.98
CA GLU A 235 26.76 -53.07 -49.19
C GLU A 235 27.04 -53.13 -47.67
N GLY A 236 28.03 -53.91 -47.24
CA GLY A 236 28.53 -53.95 -45.86
C GLY A 236 29.09 -52.60 -45.39
N ARG A 237 29.75 -51.85 -46.27
CA ARG A 237 30.23 -50.48 -45.98
C ARG A 237 29.09 -49.46 -45.88
N THR A 238 28.08 -49.55 -46.75
CA THR A 238 26.95 -48.61 -46.73
C THR A 238 26.06 -48.78 -45.49
N SER A 239 25.92 -50.00 -45.00
CA SER A 239 25.10 -50.32 -43.82
C SER A 239 25.71 -49.79 -42.51
N GLN A 240 27.04 -49.66 -42.43
CA GLN A 240 27.73 -48.96 -41.32
C GLN A 240 27.45 -47.45 -41.28
N SER A 241 27.03 -46.84 -42.39
CA SER A 241 26.78 -45.39 -42.46
C SER A 241 25.37 -44.96 -42.05
N ASP A 242 24.41 -45.90 -42.07
CA ASP A 242 22.99 -45.63 -41.80
C ASP A 242 22.52 -46.05 -40.39
N GLU A 243 23.27 -46.90 -39.66
CA GLU A 243 22.98 -47.25 -38.26
C GLU A 243 24.23 -47.19 -37.37
N SER A 244 24.13 -46.44 -36.27
CA SER A 244 25.00 -46.48 -35.07
C SER A 244 26.37 -45.77 -35.10
N ALA A 245 26.33 -44.43 -34.96
CA ALA A 245 27.37 -43.66 -34.28
C ALA A 245 27.20 -43.65 -32.74
N ALA A 246 26.43 -44.58 -32.18
CA ALA A 246 26.19 -44.68 -30.75
C ALA A 246 26.12 -46.16 -30.32
N ASN A 247 27.21 -46.61 -29.69
CA ASN A 247 27.28 -47.76 -28.78
C ASN A 247 27.17 -49.18 -29.38
N SER A 248 28.21 -49.64 -30.07
CA SER A 248 28.78 -50.99 -29.85
C SER A 248 30.12 -51.15 -30.58
N GLU A 249 31.16 -51.61 -29.85
CA GLU A 249 32.51 -51.94 -30.37
C GLU A 249 32.56 -53.28 -31.13
N VAL A 250 31.44 -53.75 -31.69
CA VAL A 250 31.36 -55.04 -32.39
C VAL A 250 30.98 -54.82 -33.85
N ASP A 251 31.98 -54.41 -34.62
CA ASP A 251 32.44 -55.10 -35.84
C ASP A 251 31.39 -55.51 -36.92
N GLY A 252 30.56 -54.56 -37.35
CA GLY A 252 29.60 -54.79 -38.43
C GLY A 252 30.11 -54.40 -39.82
N GLY A 253 30.93 -55.22 -40.48
CA GLY A 253 31.34 -54.94 -41.88
C GLY A 253 32.18 -56.03 -42.57
N TRP A 254 32.36 -57.16 -41.90
CA TRP A 254 33.18 -58.26 -42.36
C TRP A 254 32.35 -59.22 -43.21
N VAL A 255 32.86 -59.54 -44.40
CA VAL A 255 32.25 -60.51 -45.31
C VAL A 255 33.05 -61.80 -45.25
N GLU A 256 32.36 -62.92 -45.05
CA GLU A 256 32.95 -64.26 -45.00
C GLU A 256 33.56 -64.65 -46.36
N SER A 257 34.66 -65.42 -46.30
CA SER A 257 35.35 -65.97 -47.47
C SER A 257 34.38 -66.62 -48.47
N PRO A 258 34.45 -66.26 -49.77
CA PRO A 258 33.62 -66.90 -50.79
C PRO A 258 34.10 -68.33 -51.12
N PRO A 259 33.24 -69.18 -51.72
CA PRO A 259 33.59 -70.55 -52.11
C PRO A 259 34.62 -70.62 -53.25
N ASP A 260 35.37 -71.73 -53.29
CA ASP A 260 36.56 -71.97 -54.12
C ASP A 260 36.46 -71.45 -55.57
N GLY A 261 37.40 -70.57 -55.94
CA GLY A 261 37.51 -69.98 -57.29
C GLY A 261 37.89 -68.49 -57.33
N LEU A 262 37.81 -67.79 -56.18
CA LEU A 262 38.05 -66.34 -56.07
C LEU A 262 39.37 -65.96 -55.36
N ASN A 263 40.18 -66.95 -54.97
CA ASN A 263 41.41 -66.75 -54.20
C ASN A 263 42.43 -65.82 -54.88
N GLU A 264 42.53 -65.85 -56.20
CA GLU A 264 43.47 -65.00 -56.94
C GLU A 264 43.00 -63.54 -57.04
N LEU A 265 41.69 -63.30 -57.11
CA LEU A 265 41.10 -61.96 -57.03
C LEU A 265 41.31 -61.36 -55.63
N ILE A 266 41.11 -62.16 -54.59
CA ILE A 266 41.34 -61.74 -53.20
C ILE A 266 42.82 -61.41 -52.97
N LYS A 267 43.75 -62.22 -53.48
CA LYS A 267 45.19 -61.89 -53.43
C LYS A 267 45.47 -60.55 -54.10
N ILE A 268 44.93 -60.28 -55.29
CA ILE A 268 45.12 -58.99 -55.99
C ILE A 268 44.55 -57.82 -55.16
N LEU A 269 43.42 -58.01 -54.50
CA LEU A 269 42.80 -56.99 -53.65
C LEU A 269 43.57 -56.74 -52.35
N VAL A 270 44.16 -57.78 -51.75
CA VAL A 270 45.04 -57.69 -50.57
C VAL A 270 46.40 -57.09 -50.94
N LEU A 271 47.00 -57.49 -52.07
CA LEU A 271 48.27 -56.96 -52.57
C LEU A 271 48.20 -55.48 -52.95
N ASN A 272 47.06 -55.04 -53.49
CA ASN A 272 46.81 -53.62 -53.78
C ASN A 272 46.24 -52.85 -52.58
N ASP A 273 46.24 -53.48 -51.39
CA ASP A 273 45.92 -52.86 -50.10
C ASP A 273 44.48 -52.32 -50.00
N VAL A 274 43.57 -52.86 -50.82
CA VAL A 274 42.17 -52.44 -50.97
C VAL A 274 41.25 -53.08 -49.93
N VAL A 275 41.61 -54.28 -49.45
CA VAL A 275 40.83 -55.10 -48.53
C VAL A 275 41.72 -55.50 -47.35
N ILE A 276 41.19 -55.38 -46.12
CA ILE A 276 41.80 -55.89 -44.90
C ILE A 276 41.30 -57.30 -44.66
N GLN A 277 42.22 -58.20 -44.32
CA GLN A 277 41.94 -59.59 -43.95
C GLN A 277 41.99 -59.73 -42.42
N HIS A 278 40.98 -60.36 -41.84
CA HIS A 278 40.98 -60.78 -40.43
C HIS A 278 40.67 -62.26 -40.33
N GLU A 279 41.50 -62.98 -39.58
CA GLU A 279 41.39 -64.43 -39.43
C GLU A 279 40.83 -64.73 -38.04
N LEU A 280 39.63 -65.33 -38.00
CA LEU A 280 38.98 -65.75 -36.77
C LEU A 280 38.76 -67.27 -36.84
N GLY A 281 39.70 -68.04 -36.28
CA GLY A 281 39.66 -69.51 -36.32
C GLY A 281 39.93 -70.06 -37.73
N ASP A 282 39.03 -70.92 -38.23
CA ASP A 282 39.14 -71.62 -39.52
C ASP A 282 38.46 -70.84 -40.68
N THR A 283 37.97 -69.63 -40.40
CA THR A 283 37.23 -68.78 -41.33
C THR A 283 37.92 -67.43 -41.48
N VAL A 284 38.15 -67.03 -42.74
CA VAL A 284 38.76 -65.75 -43.10
C VAL A 284 37.68 -64.74 -43.47
N PHE A 285 37.77 -63.57 -42.86
CA PHE A 285 36.87 -62.45 -43.10
C PHE A 285 37.58 -61.32 -43.83
N TYR A 286 36.85 -60.67 -44.74
CA TYR A 286 37.36 -59.57 -45.56
C TYR A 286 36.51 -58.31 -45.37
N LYS A 287 37.17 -57.16 -45.22
CA LYS A 287 36.53 -55.83 -45.14
C LYS A 287 37.22 -54.86 -46.09
N LEU A 288 36.47 -53.99 -46.77
CA LEU A 288 37.07 -52.88 -47.51
C LEU A 288 37.85 -51.96 -46.55
N ARG A 289 39.04 -51.53 -46.97
CA ARG A 289 39.84 -50.62 -46.15
C ARG A 289 39.17 -49.25 -46.02
N ASP A 290 39.13 -48.74 -44.79
CA ASP A 290 38.67 -47.39 -44.50
C ASP A 290 39.80 -46.41 -44.86
N TYR A 291 39.54 -45.53 -45.83
CA TYR A 291 40.44 -44.43 -46.19
C TYR A 291 39.82 -43.12 -45.70
N GLY A 292 40.54 -42.40 -44.85
CA GLY A 292 40.13 -41.08 -44.35
C GLY A 292 39.57 -41.04 -42.92
N THR A 293 39.64 -42.13 -42.15
CA THR A 293 39.49 -42.06 -40.69
C THR A 293 40.73 -41.39 -40.10
N ILE A 294 40.59 -40.10 -39.80
CA ILE A 294 41.55 -39.37 -38.98
C ILE A 294 41.48 -39.98 -37.57
N ASN A 295 42.55 -40.62 -37.12
CA ASN A 295 42.85 -40.74 -35.69
C ASN A 295 43.21 -39.36 -35.14
#